data_AF-A0A2M7W0K4-F1
#
_entry.id   AF-A0A2M7W0K4-F1
#
_cell.length_a   1.000
_cell.length_b   1.000
_cell.length_c   1.000
_cell.angle_alpha   90.00
_cell.angle_beta   90.00
_cell.angle_gamma   90.00
#
_symmetry.space_group_name_H-M   'P 1'
#
loop_
_entity.id
_entity.type
_entity.pdbx_description
1 polymer ?
#
loop_
_entity_poly.entity_id
_entity_poly.type
_entity_poly.pdbx_seq_one_letter_code
_entity_poly.pdbx_strand_id
1 'polypeptide(L)'
;MENTIEAPTPEKIKIQAVNLLEKLKQGVNFAEVMKSLPEEAYAHKGKCACCSDGRFEPEDNKMEKAGLAGQGILLLFSLDELKTFVETMRNNPDKPEAIASHVACGAAGLVLKELQARLAKKESIESILVWLGINNLPETADELGKIFTKRLAEEVGSDYYHMEMQESHDHNESGIIVSSIDFDERFIKVPGQQFFNSSSAQFGVSDEYLKTELTKLTEIAFHHGKMGMESAKYNPADNFYLLIISDKSQADRLQRIASEVSFNPDFSGKIRVKIFVKK
;
A
#
# COMPACT_ATOMS: atom_id res chain seq x y z
N MET A 1 -36.98 0.28 -34.00
CA MET A 1 -36.57 -0.65 -32.94
C MET A 1 -35.08 -0.82 -33.11
N GLU A 2 -34.30 -0.07 -32.34
CA GLU A 2 -32.84 -0.16 -32.36
C GLU A 2 -32.43 -1.41 -31.56
N ASN A 3 -31.77 -2.35 -32.24
CA ASN A 3 -31.14 -3.50 -31.60
C ASN A 3 -29.85 -3.00 -30.93
N THR A 4 -29.93 -2.72 -29.64
CA THR A 4 -28.74 -2.60 -28.78
C THR A 4 -28.10 -3.99 -28.69
N ILE A 5 -26.96 -4.14 -29.35
CA ILE A 5 -26.08 -5.29 -29.15
C ILE A 5 -25.41 -5.05 -27.80
N GLU A 6 -25.88 -5.76 -26.76
CA GLU A 6 -25.17 -5.81 -25.49
C GLU A 6 -23.76 -6.36 -25.74
N ALA A 7 -22.75 -5.55 -25.41
CA ALA A 7 -21.37 -5.99 -25.47
C ALA A 7 -21.18 -7.20 -24.53
N PRO A 8 -20.48 -8.27 -24.95
CA PRO A 8 -20.26 -9.42 -24.10
C PRO A 8 -19.51 -8.98 -22.84
N THR A 9 -20.10 -9.26 -21.68
CA THR A 9 -19.47 -9.07 -20.38
C THR A 9 -18.23 -9.95 -20.32
N PRO A 10 -17.04 -9.41 -19.95
CA PRO A 10 -15.84 -10.23 -19.81
C PRO A 10 -16.12 -11.40 -18.86
N GLU A 11 -15.86 -12.63 -19.32
CA GLU A 11 -15.92 -13.81 -18.45
C GLU A 11 -15.01 -13.57 -17.24
N LYS A 12 -15.60 -13.54 -16.03
CA LYS A 12 -14.82 -13.47 -14.79
C LYS A 12 -13.96 -14.72 -14.72
N ILE A 13 -12.65 -14.56 -14.94
CA ILE A 13 -11.66 -15.60 -14.70
C ILE A 13 -11.85 -16.07 -13.25
N LYS A 14 -12.17 -17.35 -13.06
CA LYS A 14 -12.24 -17.96 -11.73
C LYS A 14 -10.82 -18.13 -11.21
N ILE A 15 -10.33 -17.12 -10.49
CA ILE A 15 -9.04 -17.19 -9.78
C ILE A 15 -9.19 -18.21 -8.64
N GLN A 16 -8.40 -19.28 -8.68
CA GLN A 16 -8.30 -20.22 -7.56
C GLN A 16 -7.31 -19.66 -6.53
N ALA A 17 -7.82 -18.86 -5.60
CA ALA A 17 -7.01 -18.25 -4.56
C ALA A 17 -6.51 -19.28 -3.53
N VAL A 18 -5.28 -19.10 -3.07
CA VAL A 18 -4.67 -19.88 -1.98
C VAL A 18 -4.85 -19.13 -0.66
N ASN A 19 -5.30 -19.83 0.39
CA ASN A 19 -5.33 -19.26 1.74
C ASN A 19 -3.90 -19.19 2.32
N LEU A 20 -3.20 -18.08 2.06
CA LEU A 20 -1.79 -17.95 2.41
C LEU A 20 -1.54 -18.03 3.92
N LEU A 21 -2.33 -17.35 4.74
CA LEU A 21 -2.13 -17.37 6.20
C LEU A 21 -2.31 -18.76 6.78
N GLU A 22 -3.29 -19.53 6.28
CA GLU A 22 -3.50 -20.90 6.72
C GLU A 22 -2.30 -21.79 6.36
N LYS A 23 -1.76 -21.67 5.13
CA LYS A 23 -0.55 -22.40 4.73
C LYS A 23 0.65 -22.06 5.60
N LEU A 24 0.86 -20.79 5.91
CA LEU A 24 1.93 -20.36 6.81
C LEU A 24 1.74 -20.90 8.24
N LYS A 25 0.49 -20.96 8.74
CA LYS A 25 0.15 -21.55 10.05
C LYS A 25 0.36 -23.07 10.08
N GLN A 26 0.20 -23.75 8.95
CA GLN A 26 0.51 -25.17 8.76
C GLN A 26 2.02 -25.44 8.59
N GLY A 27 2.87 -24.41 8.62
CA GLY A 27 4.32 -24.55 8.49
C GLY A 27 4.83 -24.64 7.05
N VAL A 28 3.97 -24.45 6.04
CA VAL A 28 4.39 -24.41 4.63
C VAL A 28 5.26 -23.19 4.41
N ASN A 29 6.36 -23.34 3.67
CA ASN A 29 7.25 -22.23 3.40
C ASN A 29 6.60 -21.23 2.44
N PHE A 30 6.75 -19.92 2.70
CA PHE A 30 6.21 -18.87 1.83
C PHE A 30 6.64 -19.05 0.36
N ALA A 31 7.93 -19.31 0.12
CA ALA A 31 8.43 -19.50 -1.23
C ALA A 31 7.86 -20.75 -1.92
N GLU A 32 7.45 -21.78 -1.17
CA GLU A 32 6.77 -22.96 -1.72
C GLU A 32 5.34 -22.61 -2.14
N VAL A 33 4.62 -21.84 -1.32
CA VAL A 33 3.27 -21.34 -1.68
C VAL A 33 3.34 -20.51 -2.95
N MET A 34 4.27 -19.56 -3.02
CA MET A 34 4.42 -18.69 -4.18
C MET A 34 4.77 -19.48 -5.44
N LYS A 35 5.70 -20.44 -5.39
CA LYS A 35 6.04 -21.31 -6.54
C LYS A 35 4.87 -22.15 -7.06
N SER A 36 3.84 -22.39 -6.23
CA SER A 36 2.65 -23.14 -6.63
C SER A 36 1.62 -22.29 -7.37
N LEU A 37 1.77 -20.96 -7.35
CA LEU A 37 0.89 -20.06 -8.07
C LEU A 37 1.15 -20.13 -9.58
N PRO A 38 0.12 -19.93 -10.41
CA PRO A 38 0.29 -19.93 -11.85
C PRO A 38 0.99 -18.63 -12.30
N GLU A 39 1.59 -18.63 -13.50
CA GLU A 39 2.41 -17.50 -13.99
C GLU A 39 1.59 -16.21 -14.15
N GLU A 40 0.29 -16.31 -14.37
CA GLU A 40 -0.66 -15.20 -14.43
C GLU A 40 -0.64 -14.35 -13.15
N ALA A 41 -0.32 -14.96 -11.99
CA ALA A 41 -0.18 -14.24 -10.74
C ALA A 41 0.98 -13.22 -10.76
N TYR A 42 1.92 -13.34 -11.70
CA TYR A 42 3.14 -12.52 -11.81
C TYR A 42 3.18 -11.65 -13.08
N ALA A 43 2.12 -11.68 -13.89
CA ALA A 43 2.03 -10.89 -15.12
C ALA A 43 1.22 -9.60 -14.93
N HIS A 44 0.79 -9.34 -13.69
CA HIS A 44 -0.28 -8.41 -13.41
C HIS A 44 0.25 -7.03 -12.98
N LYS A 45 -0.11 -5.99 -13.74
CA LYS A 45 0.26 -4.59 -13.51
C LYS A 45 -0.89 -3.80 -12.91
N GLY A 46 -0.67 -3.20 -11.73
CA GLY A 46 -1.63 -2.31 -11.09
C GLY A 46 -1.90 -1.07 -11.93
N LYS A 47 -3.17 -0.81 -12.25
CA LYS A 47 -3.63 0.34 -13.02
C LYS A 47 -3.97 1.56 -12.16
N CYS A 48 -4.20 1.36 -10.87
CA CYS A 48 -4.40 2.44 -9.91
C CYS A 48 -3.26 2.48 -8.89
N ALA A 49 -2.63 3.65 -8.71
CA ALA A 49 -1.82 3.92 -7.52
C ALA A 49 -2.77 4.33 -6.38
N CYS A 50 -2.98 3.44 -5.43
CA CYS A 50 -3.94 3.64 -4.36
C CYS A 50 -3.33 3.35 -2.97
N CYS A 51 -4.08 3.62 -1.89
CA CYS A 51 -3.57 3.41 -0.53
C CYS A 51 -3.25 1.94 -0.30
N SER A 52 -2.18 1.60 0.42
CA SER A 52 -1.86 0.21 0.80
C SER A 52 -2.93 -0.50 1.62
N ASP A 53 -3.92 0.21 2.17
CA ASP A 53 -5.02 -0.31 3.01
C ASP A 53 -5.68 -1.57 2.42
N GLY A 54 -5.73 -2.66 3.17
CA GLY A 54 -6.26 -3.95 2.69
C GLY A 54 -7.78 -3.97 2.53
N ARG A 55 -8.49 -2.94 3.00
CA ARG A 55 -9.94 -2.74 2.83
C ARG A 55 -10.26 -1.95 1.57
N PHE A 56 -9.28 -1.24 1.03
CA PHE A 56 -9.45 -0.37 -0.11
C PHE A 56 -9.28 -1.16 -1.42
N GLU A 57 -10.40 -1.36 -2.10
CA GLU A 57 -10.50 -1.89 -3.46
C GLU A 57 -11.16 -0.82 -4.35
N PRO A 58 -10.59 -0.47 -5.52
CA PRO A 58 -11.18 0.53 -6.41
C PRO A 58 -12.61 0.15 -6.83
N GLU A 59 -13.50 1.14 -6.84
CA GLU A 59 -14.97 1.03 -6.85
C GLU A 59 -15.56 0.12 -7.94
N ASP A 60 -14.82 -0.11 -9.02
CA ASP A 60 -15.28 -0.86 -10.19
C ASP A 60 -14.76 -2.31 -10.28
N ASN A 61 -13.87 -2.78 -9.41
CA ASN A 61 -13.12 -4.04 -9.59
C ASN A 61 -12.40 -4.16 -10.97
N LYS A 62 -12.34 -3.09 -11.76
CA LYS A 62 -11.76 -3.05 -13.11
C LYS A 62 -10.32 -2.56 -13.13
N MET A 63 -9.89 -1.86 -12.08
CA MET A 63 -8.53 -1.37 -11.95
C MET A 63 -7.88 -2.08 -10.77
N GLU A 64 -6.92 -2.94 -11.06
CA GLU A 64 -6.09 -3.50 -9.99
C GLU A 64 -5.18 -2.44 -9.40
N LYS A 65 -4.81 -2.66 -8.14
CA LYS A 65 -4.17 -1.67 -7.28
C LYS A 65 -2.68 -1.94 -7.16
N ALA A 66 -1.88 -0.91 -7.39
CA ALA A 66 -0.53 -0.77 -6.88
C ALA A 66 -0.60 0.04 -5.57
N GLY A 67 -0.38 -0.63 -4.44
CA GLY A 67 -0.59 -0.01 -3.12
C GLY A 67 0.63 0.79 -2.65
N LEU A 68 0.43 2.01 -2.16
CA LEU A 68 1.41 2.79 -1.40
C LEU A 68 0.73 3.43 -0.19
N ALA A 69 1.40 3.59 0.94
CA ALA A 69 0.81 4.22 2.12
C ALA A 69 0.36 5.65 1.80
N GLY A 70 -0.96 5.88 1.84
CA GLY A 70 -1.57 7.14 1.41
C GLY A 70 -1.12 7.57 0.01
N GLN A 71 -1.00 6.64 -0.92
CA GLN A 71 -0.62 6.91 -2.33
C GLN A 71 0.75 7.59 -2.47
N GLY A 72 1.63 7.49 -1.46
CA GLY A 72 2.90 8.22 -1.46
C GLY A 72 2.92 9.46 -0.57
N ILE A 73 1.87 9.79 0.18
CA ILE A 73 1.80 11.04 0.96
C ILE A 73 2.93 11.21 1.99
N LEU A 74 3.52 10.10 2.47
CA LEU A 74 4.69 10.13 3.35
C LEU A 74 5.93 10.78 2.69
N LEU A 75 5.97 10.85 1.35
CA LEU A 75 7.02 11.56 0.60
C LEU A 75 7.01 13.08 0.85
N LEU A 76 5.94 13.64 1.41
CA LEU A 76 5.93 15.05 1.82
C LEU A 76 6.99 15.36 2.89
N PHE A 77 7.54 14.37 3.57
CA PHE A 77 8.69 14.55 4.46
C PHE A 77 10.01 14.83 3.72
N SER A 78 10.09 14.50 2.43
CA SER A 78 11.26 14.72 1.56
C SER A 78 10.82 15.13 0.15
N LEU A 79 10.75 16.45 -0.11
CA LEU A 79 10.29 16.96 -1.41
C LEU A 79 11.19 16.57 -2.59
N ASP A 80 12.48 16.36 -2.36
CA ASP A 80 13.40 15.93 -3.42
C ASP A 80 13.12 14.47 -3.83
N GLU A 81 12.79 13.62 -2.86
CA GLU A 81 12.33 12.27 -3.14
C GLU A 81 10.95 12.28 -3.81
N LEU A 82 10.01 13.11 -3.34
CA LEU A 82 8.70 13.28 -3.98
C LEU A 82 8.82 13.67 -5.45
N LYS A 83 9.70 14.63 -5.78
CA LYS A 83 9.94 15.03 -7.17
C LYS A 83 10.50 13.88 -8.01
N THR A 84 11.47 13.15 -7.46
CA THR A 84 12.06 11.97 -8.13
C THR A 84 11.01 10.88 -8.37
N PHE A 85 10.16 10.63 -7.38
CA PHE A 85 9.05 9.69 -7.47
C PHE A 85 8.04 10.12 -8.55
N VAL A 86 7.61 11.38 -8.53
CA VAL A 86 6.70 11.95 -9.54
C VAL A 86 7.29 11.84 -10.94
N GLU A 87 8.57 12.18 -11.12
CA GLU A 87 9.26 12.08 -12.40
C GLU A 87 9.34 10.63 -12.88
N THR A 88 9.67 9.70 -11.98
CA THR A 88 9.73 8.26 -12.26
C THR A 88 8.36 7.74 -12.69
N MET A 89 7.29 8.08 -11.97
CA MET A 89 5.91 7.70 -12.34
C MET A 89 5.50 8.32 -13.67
N ARG A 90 5.72 9.62 -13.86
CA ARG A 90 5.35 10.35 -15.10
C ARG A 90 6.00 9.75 -16.34
N ASN A 91 7.27 9.37 -16.23
CA ASN A 91 8.08 8.86 -17.34
C ASN A 91 7.95 7.34 -17.54
N ASN A 92 7.26 6.63 -16.65
CA ASN A 92 7.02 5.21 -16.78
C ASN A 92 6.02 4.94 -17.93
N PRO A 93 6.37 4.12 -18.95
CA PRO A 93 5.42 3.75 -20.01
C PRO A 93 4.17 3.02 -19.47
N ASP A 94 4.30 2.38 -18.30
CA ASP A 94 3.24 1.69 -17.57
C ASP A 94 2.77 2.51 -16.35
N LYS A 95 2.84 3.84 -16.41
CA LYS A 95 2.33 4.70 -15.33
C LYS A 95 0.86 4.38 -15.01
N PRO A 96 0.41 4.55 -13.77
CA PRO A 96 -0.97 4.22 -13.41
C PRO A 96 -1.95 5.09 -14.20
N GLU A 97 -3.04 4.47 -14.64
CA GLU A 97 -4.17 5.15 -15.28
C GLU A 97 -4.87 6.09 -14.28
N ALA A 98 -4.90 5.69 -13.01
CA ALA A 98 -5.60 6.39 -11.95
C ALA A 98 -4.76 6.54 -10.67
N ILE A 99 -4.98 7.62 -9.92
CA ILE A 99 -4.50 7.78 -8.55
C ILE A 99 -5.71 8.11 -7.67
N ALA A 100 -5.99 7.22 -6.71
CA ALA A 100 -7.22 7.26 -5.94
C ALA A 100 -6.95 7.47 -4.46
N SER A 101 -7.62 8.47 -3.87
CA SER A 101 -7.64 8.74 -2.43
C SER A 101 -8.87 8.13 -1.76
N HIS A 102 -8.86 8.06 -0.43
CA HIS A 102 -10.02 7.65 0.36
C HIS A 102 -10.12 8.43 1.67
N VAL A 103 -11.31 8.47 2.25
CA VAL A 103 -11.56 9.01 3.61
C VAL A 103 -10.94 8.11 4.68
N ALA A 104 -10.64 8.67 5.85
CA ALA A 104 -10.00 8.01 6.99
C ALA A 104 -8.61 7.40 6.66
N CYS A 105 -7.82 8.09 5.83
CA CYS A 105 -6.46 7.65 5.51
C CYS A 105 -5.48 7.85 6.68
N GLY A 106 -5.05 6.75 7.30
CA GLY A 106 -4.10 6.78 8.42
C GLY A 106 -2.77 7.47 8.07
N ALA A 107 -2.24 7.26 6.86
CA ALA A 107 -1.01 7.91 6.41
C ALA A 107 -1.18 9.43 6.29
N ALA A 108 -2.32 9.91 5.79
CA ALA A 108 -2.60 11.34 5.72
C ALA A 108 -2.75 11.96 7.12
N GLY A 109 -3.36 11.24 8.08
CA GLY A 109 -3.44 11.67 9.47
C GLY A 109 -2.08 11.83 10.14
N LEU A 110 -1.15 10.91 9.86
CA LEU A 110 0.22 11.01 10.35
C LEU A 110 0.96 12.23 9.79
N VAL A 111 0.88 12.45 8.48
CA VAL A 111 1.51 13.61 7.83
C VAL A 111 0.92 14.91 8.38
N LEU A 112 -0.40 15.01 8.50
CA LEU A 112 -1.04 16.20 9.04
C LEU A 112 -0.54 16.53 10.46
N LYS A 113 -0.51 15.53 11.34
CA LYS A 113 -0.03 15.69 12.72
C LYS A 113 1.42 16.16 12.78
N GLU A 114 2.28 15.59 11.92
CA GLU A 114 3.69 15.99 11.86
C GLU A 114 3.85 17.43 11.34
N LEU A 115 3.13 17.82 10.29
CA LEU A 115 3.15 19.20 9.77
C LEU A 115 2.65 20.21 10.81
N GLN A 116 1.61 19.86 11.57
CA GLN A 116 1.12 20.66 12.70
C GLN A 116 2.19 20.79 13.80
N ALA A 117 2.90 19.71 14.13
CA ALA A 117 3.98 19.73 15.11
C ALA A 117 5.16 20.61 14.67
N ARG A 118 5.53 20.59 13.38
CA ARG A 118 6.55 21.47 12.81
C ARG A 118 6.17 22.93 12.90
N LEU A 119 4.93 23.28 12.55
CA LEU A 119 4.40 24.63 12.71
C LEU A 119 4.44 25.10 14.18
N ALA A 120 4.07 24.23 15.12
CA ALA A 120 4.14 24.53 16.55
C ALA A 120 5.58 24.80 17.03
N LYS A 121 6.57 24.13 16.43
CA LYS A 121 8.00 24.35 16.65
C LYS A 121 8.59 25.52 15.84
N LYS A 122 7.78 26.23 15.04
CA LYS A 122 8.19 27.30 14.13
C LYS A 122 9.15 26.84 13.03
N GLU A 123 9.09 25.56 12.67
CA GLU A 123 9.79 25.01 11.51
C GLU A 123 8.98 25.32 10.23
N SER A 124 9.68 25.65 9.14
CA SER A 124 9.01 25.98 7.87
C SER A 124 8.45 24.73 7.18
N ILE A 125 7.22 24.84 6.71
CA ILE A 125 6.56 23.88 5.81
C ILE A 125 6.21 24.52 4.45
N GLU A 126 6.73 25.71 4.16
CA GLU A 126 6.34 26.52 3.00
C GLU A 126 6.53 25.77 1.68
N SER A 127 7.65 25.08 1.52
CA SER A 127 7.93 24.29 0.31
C SER A 127 6.91 23.18 0.07
N ILE A 128 6.37 22.59 1.15
CA ILE A 128 5.33 21.56 1.09
C ILE A 128 4.01 22.18 0.65
N LEU A 129 3.62 23.31 1.25
CA LEU A 129 2.40 24.04 0.89
C LEU A 129 2.44 24.51 -0.57
N VAL A 130 3.59 25.03 -1.02
CA VAL A 130 3.82 25.43 -2.41
C VAL A 130 3.66 24.25 -3.36
N TRP A 131 4.26 23.09 -3.05
CA TRP A 131 4.11 21.91 -3.89
C TRP A 131 2.65 21.43 -3.97
N LEU A 132 1.94 21.45 -2.84
CA LEU A 132 0.52 21.12 -2.74
C LEU A 132 -0.40 22.15 -3.42
N GLY A 133 0.10 23.35 -3.75
CA GLY A 133 -0.68 24.42 -4.34
C GLY A 133 -1.67 25.07 -3.36
N ILE A 134 -1.35 25.09 -2.06
CA ILE A 134 -2.20 25.64 -1.00
C ILE A 134 -1.45 26.67 -0.17
N ASN A 135 -2.20 27.56 0.50
CA ASN A 135 -1.61 28.62 1.32
C ASN A 135 -1.63 28.30 2.82
N ASN A 136 -2.46 27.36 3.25
CA ASN A 136 -2.60 26.96 4.65
C ASN A 136 -2.73 25.44 4.73
N LEU A 137 -2.28 24.87 5.84
CA LEU A 137 -2.49 23.46 6.13
C LEU A 137 -3.98 23.19 6.34
N PRO A 138 -4.56 22.14 5.74
CA PRO A 138 -5.97 21.79 5.92
C PRO A 138 -6.26 21.38 7.36
N GLU A 139 -7.53 21.46 7.76
CA GLU A 139 -7.96 21.15 9.14
C GLU A 139 -8.06 19.64 9.38
N THR A 140 -8.26 18.86 8.31
CA THR A 140 -8.52 17.42 8.39
C THR A 140 -7.56 16.59 7.55
N ALA A 141 -7.33 15.35 7.99
CA ALA A 141 -6.49 14.39 7.28
C ALA A 141 -7.06 14.02 5.91
N ASP A 142 -8.39 13.95 5.81
CA ASP A 142 -9.08 13.62 4.57
C ASP A 142 -8.93 14.72 3.52
N GLU A 143 -9.00 15.98 3.95
CA GLU A 143 -8.75 17.12 3.07
C GLU A 143 -7.28 17.13 2.60
N LEU A 144 -6.31 16.87 3.49
CA LEU A 144 -4.90 16.73 3.10
C LEU A 144 -4.70 15.60 2.08
N GLY A 145 -5.31 14.43 2.32
CA GLY A 145 -5.25 13.28 1.42
C GLY A 145 -5.83 13.58 0.04
N LYS A 146 -6.98 14.28 -0.01
CA LYS A 146 -7.61 14.75 -1.25
C LYS A 146 -6.68 15.70 -2.02
N ILE A 147 -6.15 16.74 -1.36
CA ILE A 147 -5.28 17.73 -1.97
C ILE A 147 -4.02 17.07 -2.53
N PHE A 148 -3.33 16.26 -1.72
CA PHE A 148 -2.12 15.55 -2.12
C PHE A 148 -2.37 14.67 -3.34
N THR A 149 -3.41 13.84 -3.29
CA THR A 149 -3.69 12.86 -4.35
C THR A 149 -4.08 13.56 -5.65
N LYS A 150 -4.90 14.61 -5.57
CA LYS A 150 -5.25 15.42 -6.74
C LYS A 150 -4.00 16.04 -7.37
N ARG A 151 -3.11 16.63 -6.55
CA ARG A 151 -1.86 17.21 -7.03
C ARG A 151 -0.94 16.16 -7.66
N LEU A 152 -0.82 15.00 -7.04
CA LEU A 152 -0.02 13.89 -7.56
C LEU A 152 -0.56 13.40 -8.92
N ALA A 153 -1.87 13.22 -9.05
CA ALA A 153 -2.51 12.82 -10.31
C ALA A 153 -2.26 13.83 -11.43
N GLU A 154 -2.41 15.13 -11.13
CA GLU A 154 -2.09 16.21 -12.07
C GLU A 154 -0.62 16.17 -12.52
N GLU A 155 0.32 16.00 -11.59
CA GLU A 155 1.75 15.95 -11.90
C GLU A 155 2.13 14.68 -12.67
N VAL A 156 1.52 13.53 -12.42
CA VAL A 156 1.80 12.28 -13.16
C VAL A 156 1.09 12.26 -14.52
N GLY A 157 -0.01 13.02 -14.65
CA GLY A 157 -0.90 12.98 -15.80
C GLY A 157 -1.74 11.71 -15.81
N SER A 158 -2.35 11.40 -14.66
CA SER A 158 -3.27 10.29 -14.41
C SER A 158 -4.63 10.83 -13.97
N ASP A 159 -5.67 10.00 -14.06
CA ASP A 159 -7.00 10.37 -13.57
C ASP A 159 -7.04 10.40 -12.03
N TYR A 160 -7.77 11.36 -11.46
CA TYR A 160 -7.95 11.49 -10.02
C TYR A 160 -9.30 10.93 -9.57
N TYR A 161 -9.28 10.14 -8.50
CA TYR A 161 -10.49 9.67 -7.82
C TYR A 161 -10.43 9.90 -6.31
N HIS A 162 -11.60 10.11 -5.72
CA HIS A 162 -11.79 10.09 -4.28
C HIS A 162 -12.92 9.16 -3.93
N MET A 163 -12.66 8.22 -3.03
CA MET A 163 -13.62 7.20 -2.65
C MET A 163 -14.06 7.38 -1.19
N GLU A 164 -15.36 7.26 -0.98
CA GLU A 164 -15.92 7.07 0.34
C GLU A 164 -15.67 5.62 0.76
N MET A 165 -15.17 5.40 1.97
CA MET A 165 -15.04 4.05 2.51
C MET A 165 -16.39 3.62 3.07
N GLN A 166 -16.90 2.46 2.65
CA GLN A 166 -18.10 1.90 3.28
C GLN A 166 -17.86 1.73 4.78
N GLU A 167 -18.82 2.19 5.58
CA GLU A 167 -18.83 2.15 7.05
C GLU A 167 -18.81 0.70 7.57
N SER A 168 -17.66 0.04 7.55
CA SER A 168 -17.21 -0.89 8.60
C SER A 168 -16.01 -1.68 8.10
N HIS A 169 -14.91 -1.56 8.82
CA HIS A 169 -14.31 -2.65 9.59
C HIS A 169 -12.96 -2.16 10.10
N ASP A 170 -12.70 -2.38 11.39
CA ASP A 170 -11.37 -2.19 11.96
C ASP A 170 -10.33 -2.93 11.11
N HIS A 171 -9.18 -2.28 10.92
CA HIS A 171 -7.99 -2.88 10.32
C HIS A 171 -7.79 -4.32 10.82
N ASN A 172 -7.87 -5.30 9.90
CA ASN A 172 -7.71 -6.72 10.20
C ASN A 172 -6.47 -7.32 9.49
N GLU A 173 -5.54 -6.46 9.10
CA GLU A 173 -4.34 -6.86 8.37
C GLU A 173 -3.48 -7.79 9.22
N SER A 174 -3.10 -8.94 8.64
CA SER A 174 -2.18 -9.89 9.27
C SER A 174 -0.74 -9.76 8.74
N GLY A 175 -0.49 -8.76 7.89
CA GLY A 175 0.83 -8.49 7.36
C GLY A 175 0.83 -7.41 6.26
N ILE A 176 2.01 -7.22 5.68
CA ILE A 176 2.26 -6.40 4.49
C ILE A 176 2.80 -7.32 3.40
N ILE A 177 2.19 -7.30 2.22
CA ILE A 177 2.78 -7.84 1.00
C ILE A 177 3.62 -6.72 0.39
N VAL A 178 4.93 -6.96 0.26
CA VAL A 178 5.89 -6.01 -0.30
C VAL A 178 6.34 -6.55 -1.65
N SER A 179 5.98 -5.89 -2.74
CA SER A 179 6.32 -6.32 -4.10
C SER A 179 7.24 -5.35 -4.81
N SER A 180 8.32 -5.86 -5.42
CA SER A 180 9.13 -5.14 -6.43
C SER A 180 8.89 -5.63 -7.85
N ILE A 181 8.07 -6.66 -8.02
CA ILE A 181 7.63 -7.18 -9.30
C ILE A 181 6.12 -7.12 -9.41
N ASP A 182 5.62 -7.22 -10.65
CA ASP A 182 4.22 -7.43 -10.96
C ASP A 182 3.68 -8.63 -10.20
N PHE A 183 2.59 -8.44 -9.46
CA PHE A 183 1.97 -9.48 -8.66
C PHE A 183 0.51 -9.17 -8.37
N ASP A 184 -0.37 -10.16 -8.58
CA ASP A 184 -1.78 -10.09 -8.23
C ASP A 184 -2.04 -10.82 -6.90
N GLU A 185 -2.30 -10.06 -5.84
CA GLU A 185 -2.57 -10.64 -4.54
C GLU A 185 -3.85 -11.48 -4.44
N ARG A 186 -4.77 -11.38 -5.42
CA ARG A 186 -6.02 -12.16 -5.42
C ARG A 186 -5.74 -13.66 -5.50
N PHE A 187 -4.55 -14.06 -5.98
CA PHE A 187 -4.10 -15.45 -5.98
C PHE A 187 -3.75 -15.99 -4.59
N ILE A 188 -3.55 -15.13 -3.57
CA ILE A 188 -3.10 -15.52 -2.22
C ILE A 188 -4.00 -15.03 -1.07
N LYS A 189 -5.12 -14.39 -1.40
CA LYS A 189 -6.09 -13.88 -0.43
C LYS A 189 -7.44 -14.56 -0.63
N VAL A 190 -8.05 -14.99 0.48
CA VAL A 190 -9.45 -15.46 0.53
C VAL A 190 -10.31 -14.45 1.29
N PRO A 191 -11.65 -14.45 1.13
CA PRO A 191 -12.52 -13.53 1.86
C PRO A 191 -12.26 -13.53 3.38
N GLY A 192 -12.14 -12.34 3.97
CA GLY A 192 -11.85 -12.13 5.39
C GLY A 192 -10.37 -12.01 5.75
N GLN A 193 -9.46 -12.29 4.81
CA GLN A 193 -8.02 -12.10 4.97
C GLN A 193 -7.61 -10.73 4.41
N GLN A 194 -7.02 -9.89 5.27
CA GLN A 194 -6.50 -8.59 4.86
C GLN A 194 -4.98 -8.55 4.99
N PHE A 195 -4.34 -7.90 4.03
CA PHE A 195 -2.95 -7.47 4.09
C PHE A 195 -2.90 -6.04 3.58
N PHE A 196 -1.96 -5.26 4.12
CA PHE A 196 -1.51 -4.10 3.39
C PHE A 196 -0.74 -4.55 2.15
N ASN A 197 -0.92 -3.85 1.03
CA ASN A 197 -0.12 -4.07 -0.18
C ASN A 197 0.80 -2.87 -0.41
N SER A 198 2.11 -3.10 -0.43
CA SER A 198 3.13 -2.10 -0.76
C SER A 198 3.80 -2.53 -2.06
N SER A 199 3.51 -1.79 -3.12
CA SER A 199 4.16 -1.85 -4.43
C SER A 199 5.18 -0.73 -4.58
N SER A 200 5.47 0.02 -3.52
CA SER A 200 6.35 1.20 -3.53
C SER A 200 7.71 0.94 -4.16
N ALA A 201 8.27 -0.26 -3.96
CA ALA A 201 9.55 -0.66 -4.55
C ALA A 201 9.55 -0.68 -6.09
N GLN A 202 8.39 -0.91 -6.73
CA GLN A 202 8.24 -0.85 -8.19
C GLN A 202 8.43 0.59 -8.73
N PHE A 203 8.23 1.60 -7.88
CA PHE A 203 8.33 3.01 -8.24
C PHE A 203 9.69 3.64 -7.91
N GLY A 204 10.70 2.83 -7.54
CA GLY A 204 12.07 3.32 -7.35
C GLY A 204 12.27 4.25 -6.15
N VAL A 205 11.37 4.22 -5.17
CA VAL A 205 11.48 4.99 -3.91
C VAL A 205 12.73 4.61 -3.11
N SER A 206 13.17 5.50 -2.22
CA SER A 206 14.35 5.29 -1.38
C SER A 206 14.15 4.21 -0.31
N ASP A 207 15.25 3.77 0.29
CA ASP A 207 15.25 2.87 1.44
C ASP A 207 14.57 3.51 2.66
N GLU A 208 14.77 4.82 2.84
CA GLU A 208 14.22 5.58 3.96
C GLU A 208 12.69 5.67 3.85
N TYR A 209 12.18 5.91 2.65
CA TYR A 209 10.74 5.85 2.40
C TYR A 209 10.18 4.45 2.64
N LEU A 210 10.75 3.40 2.05
CA LEU A 210 10.26 2.03 2.26
C LEU A 210 10.27 1.65 3.74
N LYS A 211 11.35 1.98 4.45
CA LYS A 211 11.43 1.75 5.90
C LYS A 211 10.33 2.49 6.64
N THR A 212 10.10 3.76 6.30
CA THR A 212 9.04 4.58 6.91
C THR A 212 7.67 4.01 6.62
N GLU A 213 7.36 3.70 5.37
CA GLU A 213 6.11 3.09 4.95
C GLU A 213 5.83 1.78 5.71
N LEU A 214 6.77 0.82 5.64
CA LEU A 214 6.61 -0.48 6.31
C LEU A 214 6.46 -0.32 7.82
N THR A 215 7.19 0.62 8.43
CA THR A 215 7.04 0.93 9.86
C THR A 215 5.65 1.47 10.16
N LYS A 216 5.14 2.44 9.37
CA LYS A 216 3.83 3.06 9.62
C LYS A 216 2.66 2.12 9.38
N LEU A 217 2.71 1.31 8.32
CA LEU A 217 1.71 0.27 8.09
C LEU A 217 1.69 -0.77 9.23
N THR A 218 2.87 -1.11 9.75
CA THR A 218 2.99 -1.98 10.92
C THR A 218 2.44 -1.33 12.19
N GLU A 219 2.76 -0.06 12.47
CA GLU A 219 2.20 0.71 13.59
C GLU A 219 0.66 0.73 13.53
N ILE A 220 0.08 0.96 12.35
CA ILE A 220 -1.38 0.92 12.17
C ILE A 220 -1.94 -0.45 12.59
N ALA A 221 -1.33 -1.56 12.16
CA ALA A 221 -1.78 -2.89 12.56
C ALA A 221 -1.66 -3.15 14.08
N PHE A 222 -0.60 -2.64 14.72
CA PHE A 222 -0.29 -2.85 16.14
C PHE A 222 -0.97 -1.89 17.11
N HIS A 223 -1.48 -0.75 16.65
CA HIS A 223 -2.16 0.22 17.52
C HIS A 223 -3.64 0.36 17.21
N HIS A 224 -4.02 0.21 15.94
CA HIS A 224 -5.39 0.44 15.47
C HIS A 224 -6.01 -0.79 14.79
N GLY A 225 -5.23 -1.85 14.61
CA GLY A 225 -5.66 -3.07 13.93
C GLY A 225 -5.61 -4.32 14.79
N LYS A 226 -5.68 -5.47 14.12
CA LYS A 226 -5.72 -6.81 14.71
C LYS A 226 -4.61 -7.09 15.71
N MET A 227 -3.43 -6.50 15.54
CA MET A 227 -2.27 -6.78 16.39
C MET A 227 -2.26 -5.94 17.68
N GLY A 228 -3.12 -4.93 17.81
CA GLY A 228 -3.22 -4.11 19.00
C GLY A 228 -3.83 -4.87 20.17
N MET A 229 -3.19 -4.79 21.34
CA MET A 229 -3.60 -5.53 22.55
C MET A 229 -5.02 -5.21 23.01
N GLU A 230 -5.53 -4.02 22.68
CA GLU A 230 -6.88 -3.57 23.01
C GLU A 230 -7.92 -3.96 21.94
N SER A 231 -7.47 -4.54 20.81
CA SER A 231 -8.36 -4.99 19.74
C SER A 231 -9.13 -6.24 20.16
N ALA A 232 -10.44 -6.26 19.90
CA ALA A 232 -11.27 -7.46 20.06
C ALA A 232 -10.81 -8.64 19.19
N LYS A 233 -9.97 -8.38 18.17
CA LYS A 233 -9.42 -9.38 17.24
C LYS A 233 -8.01 -9.87 17.64
N TYR A 234 -7.45 -9.35 18.73
CA TYR A 234 -6.10 -9.66 19.15
C TYR A 234 -5.97 -11.12 19.59
N ASN A 235 -4.96 -11.80 19.04
CA ASN A 235 -4.54 -13.11 19.49
C ASN A 235 -3.03 -13.06 19.84
N PRO A 236 -2.63 -13.35 21.08
CA PRO A 236 -1.22 -13.35 21.47
C PRO A 236 -0.32 -14.26 20.63
N ALA A 237 -0.87 -15.35 20.08
CA ALA A 237 -0.15 -16.32 19.25
C ALA A 237 -0.01 -15.91 17.77
N ASP A 238 -0.76 -14.90 17.31
CA ASP A 238 -0.66 -14.44 15.94
C ASP A 238 0.67 -13.68 15.71
N ASN A 239 1.23 -13.89 14.51
CA ASN A 239 2.37 -13.13 14.00
C ASN A 239 1.86 -12.11 12.97
N PHE A 240 2.59 -11.01 12.82
CA PHE A 240 2.43 -10.09 11.71
C PHE A 240 3.50 -10.39 10.65
N TYR A 241 3.12 -10.50 9.38
CA TYR A 241 4.04 -10.94 8.34
C TYR A 241 4.51 -9.78 7.45
N LEU A 242 5.81 -9.70 7.18
CA LEU A 242 6.34 -8.93 6.05
C LEU A 242 6.69 -9.93 4.95
N LEU A 243 5.85 -9.98 3.91
CA LEU A 243 5.88 -10.97 2.84
C LEU A 243 6.44 -10.33 1.57
N ILE A 244 7.70 -10.64 1.27
CA ILE A 244 8.45 -9.99 0.18
C ILE A 244 8.36 -10.83 -1.09
N ILE A 245 7.87 -10.24 -2.17
CA ILE A 245 7.79 -10.83 -3.50
C ILE A 245 8.69 -9.99 -4.41
N SER A 246 9.83 -10.54 -4.82
CA SER A 246 10.88 -9.77 -5.49
C SER A 246 11.52 -10.51 -6.65
N ASP A 247 12.14 -9.74 -7.56
CA ASP A 247 13.20 -10.26 -8.41
C ASP A 247 14.53 -10.34 -7.65
N LYS A 248 15.56 -10.92 -8.30
CA LYS A 248 16.90 -11.06 -7.72
C LYS A 248 17.60 -9.72 -7.45
N SER A 249 17.30 -8.67 -8.21
CA SER A 249 17.99 -7.37 -8.11
C SER A 249 17.57 -6.58 -6.87
N GLN A 250 16.32 -6.74 -6.41
CA GLN A 250 15.77 -6.04 -5.26
C GLN A 250 15.69 -6.90 -3.98
N ALA A 251 15.88 -8.22 -4.09
CA ALA A 251 15.63 -9.17 -2.98
C ALA A 251 16.42 -8.82 -1.72
N ASP A 252 17.73 -8.65 -1.83
CA ASP A 252 18.60 -8.37 -0.67
C ASP A 252 18.28 -7.01 -0.03
N ARG A 253 17.98 -6.01 -0.87
CA ARG A 253 17.60 -4.67 -0.43
C ARG A 253 16.30 -4.71 0.37
N LEU A 254 15.24 -5.31 -0.17
CA LEU A 254 13.94 -5.41 0.49
C LEU A 254 14.00 -6.27 1.74
N GLN A 255 14.76 -7.37 1.71
CA GLN A 255 14.95 -8.21 2.90
C GLN A 255 15.62 -7.44 4.03
N ARG A 256 16.68 -6.68 3.74
CA ARG A 256 17.36 -5.85 4.74
C ARG A 256 16.41 -4.83 5.37
N ILE A 257 15.69 -4.08 4.55
CA ILE A 257 14.74 -3.05 5.03
C ILE A 257 13.65 -3.68 5.90
N ALA A 258 13.03 -4.77 5.43
CA ALA A 258 12.00 -5.48 6.20
C ALA A 258 12.55 -6.06 7.50
N SER A 259 13.79 -6.57 7.50
CA SER A 259 14.46 -7.04 8.71
C SER A 259 14.66 -5.90 9.72
N GLU A 260 15.13 -4.73 9.29
CA GLU A 260 15.25 -3.56 10.18
C GLU A 260 13.92 -3.20 10.84
N VAL A 261 12.81 -3.18 10.07
CA VAL A 261 11.46 -2.94 10.61
C VAL A 261 11.05 -4.04 11.59
N SER A 262 11.36 -5.30 11.28
CA SER A 262 11.00 -6.45 12.13
C SER A 262 11.69 -6.47 13.49
N PHE A 263 12.85 -5.81 13.61
CA PHE A 263 13.60 -5.67 14.86
C PHE A 263 13.22 -4.44 15.67
N ASN A 264 12.28 -3.61 15.20
CA ASN A 264 11.80 -2.48 15.99
C ASN A 264 11.19 -3.00 17.32
N PRO A 265 11.68 -2.54 18.49
CA PRO A 265 11.22 -3.01 19.79
C PRO A 265 9.72 -2.79 20.04
N ASP A 266 9.12 -1.81 19.38
CA ASP A 266 7.70 -1.48 19.52
C ASP A 266 6.78 -2.64 19.06
N PHE A 267 7.29 -3.56 18.25
CA PHE A 267 6.52 -4.68 17.69
C PHE A 267 6.72 -6.01 18.41
N SER A 268 7.35 -6.00 19.60
CA SER A 268 7.41 -7.15 20.52
C SER A 268 7.95 -8.45 19.90
N GLY A 269 8.80 -8.35 18.87
CA GLY A 269 9.33 -9.51 18.14
C GLY A 269 8.25 -10.35 17.44
N LYS A 270 7.06 -9.80 17.18
CA LYS A 270 5.94 -10.50 16.53
C LYS A 270 5.98 -10.48 15.00
N ILE A 271 6.95 -9.77 14.43
CA ILE A 271 7.08 -9.65 12.99
C ILE A 271 7.84 -10.86 12.44
N ARG A 272 7.35 -11.40 11.33
CA ARG A 272 7.98 -12.49 10.59
C ARG A 272 8.23 -12.04 9.16
N VAL A 273 9.50 -11.90 8.81
CA VAL A 273 9.91 -11.63 7.43
C VAL A 273 9.99 -12.94 6.66
N LYS A 274 9.33 -13.01 5.51
CA LYS A 274 9.41 -14.12 4.56
C LYS A 274 9.63 -13.56 3.17
N ILE A 275 10.46 -14.23 2.37
CA ILE A 275 10.81 -13.76 1.03
C ILE A 275 10.61 -14.87 0.00
N PHE A 276 10.11 -14.47 -1.16
CA PHE A 276 10.09 -15.24 -2.39
C PHE A 276 10.79 -14.43 -3.48
N VAL A 277 11.77 -15.05 -4.13
CA VAL A 277 12.50 -14.47 -5.25
C VAL A 277 12.05 -15.17 -6.54
N LYS A 278 11.36 -14.45 -7.42
CA LYS A 278 10.99 -14.94 -8.75
C LYS A 278 12.26 -15.03 -9.60
N LYS A 279 12.39 -16.16 -10.30
CA LYS A 279 13.49 -16.43 -11.22
C LYS A 279 13.29 -15.71 -12.53
#